data_AF-A0A2A3HH14-F1
#
_entry.id   AF-A0A2A3HH14-F1
#
_cell.length_a   1.000
_cell.length_b   1.000
_cell.length_c   1.000
_cell.angle_alpha   90.00
_cell.angle_beta   90.00
_cell.angle_gamma   90.00
#
_symmetry.space_group_name_H-M   'P 1'
#
loop_
_entity.id
_entity.type
_entity.pdbx_description
1 polymer ?
#
loop_
_entity_poly.entity_id
_entity_poly.type
_entity_poly.pdbx_seq_one_letter_code
_entity_poly.pdbx_strand_id
1 'polypeptide(L)'
;MPLKNRWFVFFVVLASALFAADLMTFSDLTPENRQKAADIYDRECYACHRWNREFAGPAMKGNVARYLDRPDSLWQYLKDPKPIHPDKYRPMEIGKLSDSEASLMVAWLFSLVRDSTAKDRPR
;
A
#
# COMPACT_ATOMS: atom_id res chain seq x y z
N MET A 1 -33.56 -25.43 -36.21
CA MET A 1 -32.52 -24.37 -36.11
C MET A 1 -32.47 -23.86 -34.66
N PRO A 2 -31.29 -23.49 -34.13
CA PRO A 2 -30.70 -24.15 -32.97
C PRO A 2 -30.99 -23.50 -31.61
N LEU A 3 -31.48 -24.30 -30.66
CA LEU A 3 -31.57 -23.98 -29.21
C LEU A 3 -30.31 -24.38 -28.41
N LYS A 4 -29.16 -24.59 -29.08
CA LYS A 4 -27.98 -25.26 -28.48
C LYS A 4 -26.94 -24.31 -27.86
N ASN A 5 -27.14 -22.99 -27.92
CA ASN A 5 -26.11 -21.99 -27.57
C ASN A 5 -26.33 -21.22 -26.25
N ARG A 6 -27.48 -21.33 -25.58
CA ARG A 6 -27.75 -20.51 -24.37
C ARG A 6 -27.01 -21.01 -23.12
N TRP A 7 -26.73 -22.31 -23.02
CA TRP A 7 -26.03 -22.89 -21.87
C TRP A 7 -24.52 -22.59 -21.87
N PHE A 8 -23.92 -22.49 -23.06
CA PHE A 8 -22.50 -22.18 -23.21
C PHE A 8 -22.19 -20.73 -22.82
N VAL A 9 -23.10 -19.79 -23.12
CA VAL A 9 -22.94 -18.37 -22.77
C VAL A 9 -23.05 -18.14 -21.25
N PHE A 10 -23.94 -18.86 -20.56
CA PHE A 10 -24.04 -18.77 -19.09
C PHE A 10 -22.78 -19.31 -18.38
N PHE A 11 -22.16 -20.38 -18.91
CA PHE A 11 -20.91 -20.92 -18.35
C PHE A 11 -19.72 -19.96 -18.54
N VAL A 12 -19.64 -19.28 -19.68
CA VAL A 12 -18.56 -18.32 -19.97
C VAL A 12 -18.67 -17.05 -19.12
N VAL A 13 -19.89 -16.55 -18.85
CA VAL A 13 -20.11 -15.37 -17.99
C VAL A 13 -19.84 -15.68 -16.51
N LEU A 14 -20.17 -16.88 -16.03
CA LEU A 14 -19.87 -17.26 -14.64
C LEU A 14 -18.37 -17.45 -14.39
N ALA A 15 -17.62 -17.94 -15.39
CA ALA A 15 -16.18 -18.16 -15.30
C ALA A 15 -15.36 -16.84 -15.29
N SER A 16 -15.89 -15.76 -15.86
CA SER A 16 -15.20 -14.46 -15.93
C SER A 16 -15.44 -13.57 -14.70
N ALA A 17 -16.46 -13.85 -13.87
CA ALA A 17 -16.65 -13.16 -12.59
C ALA A 17 -15.68 -13.63 -11.48
N LEU A 18 -15.09 -14.83 -11.61
CA LEU A 18 -14.15 -15.39 -10.65
C LEU A 18 -12.72 -14.83 -10.77
N PHE A 19 -12.40 -14.14 -11.87
CA PHE A 19 -11.08 -13.55 -12.12
C PHE A 19 -11.00 -12.04 -11.84
N ALA A 20 -12.08 -11.41 -11.35
CA ALA A 20 -12.07 -9.97 -10.99
C ALA A 20 -11.56 -9.69 -9.57
N ALA A 21 -11.28 -10.73 -8.78
CA ALA A 21 -10.58 -10.61 -7.53
C ALA A 21 -9.09 -10.91 -7.77
N ASP A 22 -8.39 -10.00 -8.45
CA ASP A 22 -6.95 -9.88 -8.25
C ASP A 22 -6.75 -9.48 -6.79
N LEU A 23 -6.69 -10.51 -5.96
CA LEU A 23 -6.46 -10.45 -4.53
C LEU A 23 -5.06 -9.90 -4.33
N MET A 24 -4.95 -8.57 -4.22
CA MET A 24 -3.79 -7.96 -3.57
C MET A 24 -3.69 -8.57 -2.17
N THR A 25 -2.87 -9.60 -2.07
CA THR A 25 -2.65 -10.32 -0.83
C THR A 25 -1.50 -9.60 -0.16
N PHE A 26 -1.84 -8.75 0.81
CA PHE A 26 -0.82 -8.07 1.61
C PHE A 26 0.02 -9.10 2.35
N SER A 27 1.32 -8.85 2.43
CA SER A 27 2.26 -9.76 3.09
C SER A 27 1.91 -9.91 4.58
N ASP A 28 2.00 -11.13 5.10
CA ASP A 28 1.83 -11.39 6.53
C ASP A 28 2.87 -10.63 7.36
N LEU A 29 2.43 -9.96 8.42
CA LEU A 29 3.31 -9.19 9.31
C LEU A 29 3.93 -10.06 10.40
N THR A 30 4.74 -11.04 9.99
CA THR A 30 5.64 -11.76 10.89
C THR A 30 6.64 -10.79 11.55
N PRO A 31 7.28 -11.14 12.67
CA PRO A 31 8.31 -10.30 13.27
C PRO A 31 9.45 -9.94 12.31
N GLU A 32 9.88 -10.88 11.47
CA GLU A 32 10.90 -10.65 10.44
C GLU A 32 10.42 -9.65 9.38
N ASN A 33 9.18 -9.81 8.90
CA ASN A 33 8.60 -8.90 7.92
C ASN A 33 8.41 -7.49 8.48
N ARG A 34 8.05 -7.36 9.76
CA ARG A 34 8.01 -6.05 10.44
C ARG A 34 9.38 -5.39 10.49
N GLN A 35 10.43 -6.13 10.85
CA GLN A 35 11.80 -5.59 10.86
C GLN A 35 12.21 -5.15 9.46
N LYS A 36 11.96 -5.99 8.44
CA LYS A 36 12.26 -5.64 7.04
C LYS A 36 11.52 -4.37 6.59
N ALA A 37 10.25 -4.21 6.96
CA ALA A 37 9.49 -3.00 6.67
C ALA A 37 10.09 -1.77 7.37
N ALA A 38 10.49 -1.90 8.63
CA ALA A 38 11.16 -0.84 9.36
C ALA A 38 12.48 -0.42 8.71
N ASP A 39 13.30 -1.39 8.26
CA ASP A 39 14.57 -1.11 7.58
C ASP A 39 14.37 -0.36 6.25
N ILE A 40 13.35 -0.73 5.47
CA ILE A 40 12.97 -0.01 4.24
C ILE A 40 12.52 1.41 4.59
N TYR A 41 11.72 1.58 5.64
CA TYR A 41 11.24 2.90 6.06
C TYR A 41 12.40 3.80 6.48
N ASP A 42 13.35 3.28 7.25
CA ASP A 42 14.50 4.04 7.71
C ASP A 42 15.38 4.51 6.53
N ARG A 43 15.53 3.66 5.51
CA ARG A 43 16.28 3.99 4.30
C ARG A 43 15.57 4.99 3.38
N GLU A 44 14.29 4.77 3.10
CA GLU A 44 13.57 5.49 2.04
C GLU A 44 12.68 6.64 2.56
N CYS A 45 12.15 6.53 3.77
CA CYS A 45 11.06 7.39 4.26
C CYS A 45 11.49 8.32 5.41
N TYR A 46 12.33 7.83 6.33
CA TYR A 46 12.68 8.53 7.57
C TYR A 46 13.41 9.86 7.33
N ALA A 47 14.16 10.01 6.24
CA ALA A 47 14.82 11.27 5.93
C ALA A 47 13.82 12.45 5.83
N CYS A 48 12.61 12.19 5.35
CA CYS A 48 11.60 13.23 5.08
C CYS A 48 10.40 13.20 6.02
N HIS A 49 10.01 12.02 6.50
CA HIS A 49 8.79 11.84 7.27
C HIS A 49 9.03 11.64 8.76
N ARG A 50 8.14 12.21 9.58
CA ARG A 50 7.99 11.87 10.99
C ARG A 50 6.61 11.31 11.23
N TRP A 51 6.47 10.43 12.22
CA TRP A 51 5.20 9.76 12.44
C TRP A 51 4.07 10.73 12.85
N ASN A 52 4.34 11.61 13.81
CA ASN A 52 3.31 12.45 14.45
C ASN A 52 3.34 13.94 14.07
N ARG A 53 4.28 14.39 13.24
CA ARG A 53 4.43 15.80 12.87
C ARG A 53 4.93 15.98 11.45
N GLU A 54 4.66 17.15 10.88
CA GLU A 54 5.26 17.54 9.60
C GLU A 54 6.77 17.79 9.78
N PHE A 55 7.53 17.53 8.71
CA PHE A 55 8.96 17.83 8.62
C PHE A 55 9.28 18.30 7.20
N ALA A 56 10.10 17.57 6.43
CA ALA A 56 10.30 17.81 5.01
C ALA A 56 9.15 17.23 4.16
N GLY A 57 8.44 16.23 4.68
CA GLY A 57 7.18 15.70 4.17
C GLY A 57 6.04 15.78 5.19
N PRO A 58 4.82 15.33 4.81
CA PRO A 58 3.68 15.29 5.72
C PRO A 58 3.87 14.30 6.88
N ALA A 59 3.14 14.53 7.98
CA ALA A 59 3.10 13.61 9.10
C ALA A 59 2.58 12.23 8.67
N MET A 60 3.34 11.16 8.93
CA MET A 60 3.06 9.84 8.36
C MET A 60 1.73 9.25 8.86
N LYS A 61 1.40 9.41 10.15
CA LYS A 61 0.16 8.85 10.73
C LYS A 61 -1.08 9.31 9.96
N GLY A 62 -1.24 10.62 9.78
CA GLY A 62 -2.38 11.19 9.05
C GLY A 62 -2.27 10.97 7.53
N ASN A 63 -1.06 10.99 6.99
CA ASN A 63 -0.82 10.78 5.57
C ASN A 63 -1.11 9.33 5.12
N VAL A 64 -0.85 8.33 5.96
CA VAL A 64 -1.19 6.92 5.70
C VAL A 64 -2.67 6.69 5.94
N ALA A 65 -3.26 7.26 6.99
CA ALA A 65 -4.65 7.02 7.36
C ALA A 65 -5.66 7.32 6.25
N ARG A 66 -5.38 8.29 5.36
CA ARG A 66 -6.26 8.61 4.20
C ARG A 66 -6.39 7.48 3.17
N TYR A 67 -5.50 6.49 3.23
CA TYR A 67 -5.47 5.35 2.31
C TYR A 67 -6.09 4.09 2.90
N LEU A 68 -6.59 4.11 4.14
CA LEU A 68 -7.13 2.91 4.79
C LEU A 68 -8.23 2.21 3.97
N ASP A 69 -9.05 3.00 3.27
CA ASP A 69 -10.14 2.51 2.40
C ASP A 69 -9.69 2.27 0.94
N ARG A 70 -8.45 2.63 0.60
CA ARG A 70 -7.84 2.49 -0.75
C ARG A 70 -6.37 2.04 -0.63
N PRO A 71 -6.12 0.85 -0.09
CA PRO A 71 -4.76 0.35 0.12
C PRO A 71 -3.95 0.22 -1.18
N ASP A 72 -4.64 -0.12 -2.27
CA ASP A 72 -4.11 -0.19 -3.63
C ASP A 72 -3.50 1.15 -4.08
N SER A 73 -4.14 2.26 -3.72
CA SER A 73 -3.66 3.60 -4.07
C SER A 73 -2.34 3.93 -3.38
N LEU A 74 -2.15 3.53 -2.11
CA LEU A 74 -0.87 3.71 -1.43
C LEU A 74 0.19 2.77 -2.00
N TRP A 75 -0.17 1.51 -2.28
CA TRP A 75 0.72 0.55 -2.92
C TRP A 75 1.26 1.07 -4.25
N GLN A 76 0.39 1.60 -5.13
CA GLN A 76 0.79 2.21 -6.40
C GLN A 76 1.68 3.44 -6.18
N TYR A 77 1.32 4.29 -5.23
CA TYR A 77 2.08 5.50 -4.93
C TYR A 77 3.52 5.20 -4.48
N LEU A 78 3.72 4.18 -3.65
CA LEU A 78 5.06 3.82 -3.16
C LEU A 78 5.99 3.27 -4.25
N LYS A 79 5.43 2.80 -5.37
CA LYS A 79 6.19 2.30 -6.52
C LYS A 79 6.59 3.40 -7.50
N ASP A 80 5.79 4.46 -7.61
CA ASP A 80 6.08 5.60 -8.49
C ASP A 80 5.41 6.88 -7.95
N PRO A 81 5.99 7.49 -6.90
CA PRO A 81 5.35 8.60 -6.22
C PRO A 81 5.27 9.83 -7.13
N LYS A 82 4.07 10.39 -7.26
CA LYS A 82 3.83 11.68 -7.94
C LYS A 82 3.52 12.76 -6.93
N PRO A 83 4.04 13.99 -7.06
CA PRO A 83 3.73 15.07 -6.13
C PRO A 83 2.22 15.32 -6.02
N ILE A 84 1.69 15.30 -4.79
CA ILE A 84 0.28 15.62 -4.49
C ILE A 84 0.11 17.10 -4.11
N HIS A 85 1.06 17.65 -3.36
CA HIS A 85 1.09 19.05 -2.92
C HIS A 85 2.46 19.68 -3.27
N PRO A 86 2.77 19.90 -4.56
CA PRO A 86 4.07 20.38 -5.00
C PRO A 86 4.39 21.81 -4.54
N ASP A 87 3.38 22.59 -4.14
CA ASP A 87 3.50 23.91 -3.54
C ASP A 87 4.00 23.87 -2.08
N LYS A 88 3.81 22.73 -1.40
CA LYS A 88 4.14 22.54 0.03
C LYS A 88 5.34 21.63 0.26
N TYR A 89 5.46 20.55 -0.50
CA TYR A 89 6.51 19.54 -0.30
C TYR A 89 7.35 19.35 -1.54
N ARG A 90 8.65 19.09 -1.34
CA ARG A 90 9.54 18.68 -2.42
C ARG A 90 9.08 17.31 -2.97
N PRO A 91 9.36 17.02 -4.26
CA PRO A 91 9.10 15.69 -4.81
C PRO A 91 9.71 14.58 -3.95
N MET A 92 8.96 13.49 -3.78
CA MET A 92 9.42 12.32 -3.05
C MET A 92 10.35 11.50 -3.94
N GLU A 93 11.65 11.65 -3.73
CA GLU A 93 12.70 10.93 -4.46
C GLU A 93 13.14 9.71 -3.63
N ILE A 94 12.37 8.62 -3.75
CA ILE A 94 12.75 7.33 -3.16
C ILE A 94 13.18 6.34 -4.23
N GLY A 95 13.92 5.31 -3.82
CA GLY A 95 14.04 4.10 -4.63
C GLY A 95 12.65 3.50 -4.84
N LYS A 96 12.26 3.31 -6.11
CA LYS A 96 10.97 2.69 -6.44
C LYS A 96 10.88 1.34 -5.75
N LEU A 97 9.92 1.18 -4.84
CA LEU A 97 9.73 -0.10 -4.17
C LEU A 97 9.27 -1.14 -5.18
N SER A 98 9.74 -2.37 -5.03
CA SER A 98 9.15 -3.51 -5.73
C SER A 98 7.74 -3.81 -5.22
N ASP A 99 6.97 -4.61 -5.96
CA ASP A 99 5.60 -4.97 -5.60
C ASP A 99 5.50 -5.60 -4.21
N SER A 100 6.46 -6.44 -3.86
CA SER A 100 6.51 -7.11 -2.56
C SER A 100 6.90 -6.16 -1.43
N GLU A 101 7.85 -5.26 -1.66
CA GLU A 101 8.24 -4.23 -0.70
C GLU A 101 7.11 -3.23 -0.47
N ALA A 102 6.43 -2.79 -1.53
CA ALA A 102 5.28 -1.90 -1.43
C ALA A 102 4.13 -2.57 -0.65
N SER A 103 3.83 -3.85 -0.94
CA SER A 103 2.80 -4.60 -0.20
C SER A 103 3.14 -4.74 1.27
N LEU A 104 4.38 -5.11 1.58
CA LEU A 104 4.85 -5.22 2.96
C LEU A 104 4.80 -3.86 3.69
N MET A 105 5.23 -2.79 3.03
CA MET A 105 5.22 -1.44 3.59
C MET A 105 3.79 -0.97 3.87
N VAL A 106 2.84 -1.18 2.95
CA VAL A 106 1.42 -0.84 3.17
C VAL A 106 0.86 -1.60 4.36
N ALA A 107 1.07 -2.92 4.41
CA ALA A 107 0.59 -3.74 5.52
C ALA A 107 1.13 -3.23 6.87
N TRP A 108 2.44 -2.97 6.93
CA TRP A 108 3.11 -2.52 8.14
C TRP A 108 2.62 -1.13 8.57
N LEU A 109 2.62 -0.14 7.68
CA LEU A 109 2.12 1.21 7.95
C LEU A 109 0.67 1.21 8.43
N PHE A 110 -0.19 0.39 7.82
CA PHE A 110 -1.59 0.27 8.23
C PHE A 110 -1.72 -0.35 9.62
N SER A 111 -0.87 -1.33 9.95
CA SER A 111 -0.84 -1.90 11.30
C SER A 111 -0.46 -0.84 12.34
N LEU A 112 0.50 0.05 12.04
CA LEU A 112 0.93 1.12 12.94
C LEU A 112 -0.15 2.20 13.17
N VAL A 113 -0.98 2.44 12.15
CA VAL A 113 -2.14 3.34 12.24
C VAL A 113 -3.24 2.72 13.11
N ARG A 114 -3.51 1.42 12.95
CA ARG A 114 -4.59 0.71 13.66
C ARG A 114 -4.25 0.38 15.11
N ASP A 115 -2.99 0.12 15.42
CA ASP A 115 -2.55 -0.22 16.78
C ASP A 115 -1.79 0.95 17.42
N SER A 116 -2.45 1.68 18.33
CA SER A 116 -1.84 2.79 19.10
C SER A 116 -0.68 2.35 20.00
N THR A 117 -0.52 1.05 20.28
CA THR A 117 0.51 0.49 21.16
C THR A 117 1.72 -0.08 20.44
N ALA A 118 1.71 -0.09 19.10
CA ALA A 118 2.81 -0.57 18.27
C ALA A 118 4.16 0.06 18.68
N LYS A 119 5.13 -0.80 19.00
CA LYS A 119 6.45 -0.41 19.51
C LYS A 119 7.47 -0.15 18.41
N ASP A 120 7.19 -0.63 17.21
CA ASP A 120 8.02 -0.52 16.02
C ASP A 120 7.70 0.74 15.19
N ARG A 121 7.13 1.78 15.81
CA ARG A 121 6.93 3.05 15.10
C ARG A 121 8.27 3.71 14.76
N PRO A 122 8.43 4.20 13.52
CA PRO A 122 9.58 5.01 13.17
C PRO A 122 9.55 6.34 13.93
N ARG A 123 10.74 6.82 14.30
CA ARG A 123 10.92 7.96 15.21
C ARG A 123 10.68 9.33 14.54
#